data_AF-A0A812NUB8-F1
#
_entry.id   AF-A0A812NUB8-F1
#
_cell.length_a   1.000
_cell.length_b   1.000
_cell.length_c   1.000
_cell.angle_alpha   90.00
_cell.angle_beta   90.00
_cell.angle_gamma   90.00
#
_symmetry.space_group_name_H-M   'P 1'
#
loop_
_entity.id
_entity.type
_entity.pdbx_description
1 polymer ?
#
loop_
_entity_poly.entity_id
_entity_poly.type
_entity_poly.pdbx_seq_one_letter_code
_entity_poly.pdbx_strand_id
1 'polypeptide(L)'
;MVLAAPPWLEAAYPGRSWRSLRRCSLRVGACGAGLHLEATELGYLVEALDGEPPQDEFLKAGAIIISIAGAQLLGLSDDALEDAFGSNFEDGAELLLVNSEELRRATVERDSQGECPCNEADEDVEDVPPHMQDLAPDMRASLDDDLQTFAAHHELRVELHCPEATTASARLTLCGVPEDVTAARAEAEELMRFYGLLPLPSEEVSTVEVEGLVMKSLPARHRRRRKAPETACDEEKASKAAVLELAVEELSNFQDPHPSVADAGVALEFEEERRQFEYLDHTADVILHSWGQTLEEAFAQCCVAFFAYLTDLDTVSLSTSVEVEASGHDMTDLLYHLLDEFLFSFSTELVVCRRIELLELDTASLRAKARGHGEKFNLKKHPQGTEIKAITMHQMKVLTPTEVSTEAGTRPRVDCPLDGGTMKPGFPYECYVLVDI
;
A
#
# COMPACT_ATOMS: atom_id res chain seq x y z
N MET A 1 21.66 33.60 -17.71
CA MET A 1 20.50 34.39 -17.28
C MET A 1 19.41 33.41 -16.90
N VAL A 2 18.78 33.59 -15.73
CA VAL A 2 17.60 32.81 -15.35
C VAL A 2 16.44 33.25 -16.25
N LEU A 3 15.82 32.31 -16.96
CA LEU A 3 14.66 32.60 -17.79
C LEU A 3 13.49 32.98 -16.85
N ALA A 4 12.72 34.01 -17.19
CA ALA A 4 11.49 34.31 -16.46
C ALA A 4 10.48 33.17 -16.70
N ALA A 5 9.78 32.76 -15.64
CA ALA A 5 8.77 31.72 -15.74
C ALA A 5 7.53 32.24 -16.48
N PRO A 6 6.86 31.39 -17.28
CA PRO A 6 5.57 31.76 -17.85
C PRO A 6 4.53 32.03 -16.76
N PRO A 7 3.52 32.90 -17.00
CA PRO A 7 2.50 33.25 -16.01
C PRO A 7 1.77 32.05 -15.42
N TRP A 8 1.50 31.02 -16.24
CA TRP A 8 0.85 29.78 -15.78
C TRP A 8 1.77 28.93 -14.89
N LEU A 9 3.09 28.97 -15.10
CA LEU A 9 4.05 28.27 -14.25
C LEU A 9 4.24 29.00 -12.92
N GLU A 10 4.23 30.34 -12.94
CA GLU A 10 4.22 31.16 -11.73
C GLU A 10 2.91 30.99 -10.94
N ALA A 11 1.76 30.88 -11.62
CA ALA A 11 0.48 30.60 -10.99
C ALA A 11 0.46 29.20 -10.35
N ALA A 12 1.04 28.20 -11.01
CA ALA A 12 1.15 26.85 -10.47
C ALA A 12 2.14 26.74 -9.31
N TYR A 13 3.17 27.59 -9.27
CA TYR A 13 4.23 27.58 -8.25
C TYR A 13 4.61 29.01 -7.82
N PRO A 14 3.77 29.67 -7.01
CA PRO A 14 3.94 31.08 -6.67
C PRO A 14 5.25 31.33 -5.89
N GLY A 15 5.96 32.40 -6.26
CA GLY A 15 7.19 32.85 -5.58
C GLY A 15 8.43 31.97 -5.82
N ARG A 16 8.35 30.95 -6.69
CA ARG A 16 9.47 30.05 -6.97
C ARG A 16 10.36 30.56 -8.11
N SER A 17 11.67 30.49 -7.90
CA SER A 17 12.66 30.73 -8.95
C SER A 17 13.11 29.42 -9.59
N TRP A 18 13.04 29.32 -10.93
CA TRP A 18 13.42 28.12 -11.67
C TRP A 18 14.84 28.23 -12.25
N ARG A 19 15.81 27.57 -11.62
CA ARG A 19 17.23 27.68 -12.01
C ARG A 19 17.51 26.91 -13.30
N SER A 20 16.88 25.76 -13.48
CA SER A 20 17.03 24.91 -14.66
C SER A 20 16.11 25.25 -15.83
N LEU A 21 15.20 26.23 -15.69
CA LEU A 21 14.27 26.61 -16.75
C LEU A 21 15.00 27.12 -17.99
N ARG A 22 14.84 26.44 -19.12
CA ARG A 22 15.51 26.77 -20.39
C ARG A 22 14.56 26.60 -21.56
N ARG A 23 14.81 27.37 -22.62
CA ARG A 23 14.20 27.18 -23.93
C ARG A 23 15.21 26.54 -24.87
N CYS A 24 14.75 25.61 -25.69
CA CYS A 24 15.54 25.09 -26.79
C CYS A 24 14.65 24.86 -28.01
N SER A 25 15.26 24.78 -29.19
CA SER A 25 14.55 24.43 -30.42
C SER A 25 14.64 22.94 -30.65
N LEU A 26 13.48 22.30 -30.82
CA LEU A 26 13.38 20.92 -31.26
C LEU A 26 13.93 20.80 -32.68
N ARG A 27 14.72 19.75 -32.95
CA ARG A 27 15.14 19.40 -34.30
C ARG A 27 14.47 18.12 -34.74
N VAL A 28 13.82 18.13 -35.90
CA VAL A 28 13.11 16.96 -36.44
C VAL A 28 13.74 16.59 -37.77
N GLY A 29 14.34 15.40 -37.83
CA GLY A 29 14.93 14.84 -39.04
C GLY A 29 13.93 13.99 -39.84
N ALA A 30 14.42 13.36 -40.92
CA ALA A 30 13.60 12.50 -41.78
C ALA A 30 13.00 11.27 -41.06
N CYS A 31 13.60 10.85 -39.95
CA CYS A 31 13.16 9.72 -39.13
C CYS A 31 12.51 10.16 -37.80
N GLY A 32 12.24 11.46 -37.62
CA GLY A 32 11.73 12.04 -36.36
C GLY A 32 12.80 12.80 -35.58
N ALA A 33 12.53 13.06 -34.30
CA ALA A 33 13.40 13.85 -33.43
C ALA A 33 14.39 13.01 -32.59
N GLY A 34 14.27 11.67 -32.59
CA GLY A 34 15.13 10.81 -31.78
C GLY A 34 14.98 11.05 -30.27
N LEU A 35 13.77 11.39 -29.82
CA LEU A 35 13.46 11.58 -28.40
C LEU A 35 12.76 10.34 -27.87
N HIS A 36 13.27 9.78 -26.77
CA HIS A 36 12.54 8.80 -25.96
C HIS A 36 11.87 9.55 -24.82
N LEU A 37 10.54 9.58 -24.86
CA LEU A 37 9.71 10.40 -23.97
C LEU A 37 8.77 9.51 -23.15
N GLU A 38 8.66 9.80 -21.87
CA GLU A 38 7.68 9.21 -20.95
C GLU A 38 6.64 10.29 -20.60
N ALA A 39 5.35 9.98 -20.74
CA ALA A 39 4.27 10.89 -20.35
C ALA A 39 4.18 10.97 -18.82
N THR A 40 4.05 12.18 -18.29
CA THR A 40 3.85 12.42 -16.86
C THR A 40 2.82 13.54 -16.67
N GLU A 41 2.22 13.63 -15.49
CA GLU A 41 1.29 14.73 -15.14
C GLU A 41 1.91 16.14 -15.28
N LEU A 42 3.25 16.21 -15.30
CA LEU A 42 4.00 17.46 -15.38
C LEU A 42 4.45 17.81 -16.82
N GLY A 43 4.22 16.92 -17.79
CA GLY A 43 4.72 17.03 -19.17
C GLY A 43 5.45 15.76 -19.63
N TYR A 44 6.28 15.88 -20.66
CA TYR A 44 7.08 14.75 -21.14
C TYR A 44 8.46 14.69 -20.48
N LEU A 45 8.78 13.60 -19.81
CA LEU A 45 10.13 13.32 -19.34
C LEU A 45 10.99 12.81 -20.50
N VAL A 46 12.15 13.41 -20.71
CA VAL A 46 13.14 12.90 -21.65
C VAL A 46 13.93 11.78 -20.96
N GLU A 47 13.70 10.53 -21.35
CA GLU A 47 14.44 9.37 -20.82
C GLU A 47 15.80 9.24 -21.50
N ALA A 48 15.81 9.37 -22.84
CA ALA A 48 17.00 9.21 -23.65
C ALA A 48 16.88 10.02 -24.95
N LEU A 49 18.03 10.22 -25.59
CA LEU A 49 18.15 10.90 -26.88
C LEU A 49 18.96 10.01 -27.82
N ASP A 50 18.44 9.79 -29.01
CA ASP A 50 19.20 9.20 -30.09
C ASP A 50 20.19 10.24 -30.63
N GLY A 51 21.32 9.77 -31.18
CA GLY A 51 22.37 10.65 -31.69
C GLY A 51 22.03 11.43 -32.95
N GLU A 52 20.88 11.15 -33.60
CA GLU A 52 20.47 11.75 -34.87
C GLU A 52 18.96 12.06 -34.88
N PRO A 53 18.53 13.30 -35.20
CA PRO A 53 19.34 14.50 -35.40
C PRO A 53 19.95 15.01 -34.08
N PRO A 54 21.15 15.62 -34.11
CA PRO A 54 21.79 16.15 -32.91
C PRO A 54 20.94 17.27 -32.32
N GLN A 55 20.36 17.02 -31.16
CA GLN A 55 19.51 17.98 -30.43
C GLN A 55 20.32 19.12 -29.81
N ASP A 56 19.62 20.14 -29.32
CA ASP A 56 20.22 21.25 -28.57
C ASP A 56 20.90 20.76 -27.28
N GLU A 57 21.99 21.41 -26.84
CA GLU A 57 22.78 21.01 -25.68
C GLU A 57 21.96 21.03 -24.37
N PHE A 58 20.88 21.79 -24.32
CA PHE A 58 20.00 21.85 -23.14
C PHE A 58 18.97 20.72 -23.08
N LEU A 59 18.70 20.04 -24.19
CA LEU A 59 17.83 18.86 -24.21
C LEU A 59 18.67 17.64 -23.85
N LYS A 60 18.44 17.10 -22.65
CA LYS A 60 19.16 15.94 -22.10
C LYS A 60 18.21 15.05 -21.31
N ALA A 61 18.59 13.79 -21.14
CA ALA A 61 17.90 12.86 -20.26
C ALA A 61 17.72 13.47 -18.85
N GLY A 62 16.53 13.29 -18.26
CA GLY A 62 16.16 13.85 -16.96
C GLY A 62 15.56 15.26 -17.01
N ALA A 63 15.42 15.88 -18.17
CA ALA A 63 14.64 17.10 -18.36
C ALA A 63 13.16 16.77 -18.63
N ILE A 64 12.25 17.61 -18.13
CA ILE A 64 10.81 17.56 -18.40
C ILE A 64 10.45 18.70 -19.35
N ILE A 65 9.79 18.35 -20.45
CA ILE A 65 9.19 19.28 -21.41
C ILE A 65 7.83 19.71 -20.86
N ILE A 66 7.73 20.98 -20.44
CA ILE A 66 6.52 21.54 -19.84
C ILE A 66 5.69 22.39 -20.82
N SER A 67 6.26 22.74 -21.98
CA SER A 67 5.52 23.36 -23.10
C SER A 67 6.21 23.14 -24.43
N ILE A 68 5.43 23.12 -25.53
CA ILE A 68 5.92 23.10 -26.91
C ILE A 68 5.19 24.16 -27.75
N ALA A 69 5.94 24.96 -28.50
CA ALA A 69 5.43 26.09 -29.30
C ALA A 69 4.50 27.05 -28.53
N GLY A 70 4.69 27.17 -27.21
CA GLY A 70 3.84 27.97 -26.31
C GLY A 70 2.59 27.26 -25.79
N ALA A 71 2.28 26.05 -26.26
CA ALA A 71 1.23 25.20 -25.71
C ALA A 71 1.69 24.57 -24.39
N GLN A 72 0.94 24.80 -23.31
CA GLN A 72 1.22 24.25 -21.99
C GLN A 72 0.95 22.75 -21.96
N LEU A 73 1.90 21.97 -21.44
CA LEU A 73 1.75 20.51 -21.22
C LEU A 73 1.59 20.16 -19.73
N LEU A 74 2.01 21.05 -18.83
CA LEU A 74 1.90 20.87 -17.38
C LEU A 74 0.42 20.71 -16.96
N GLY A 75 0.09 19.58 -16.33
CA GLY A 75 -1.23 19.28 -15.79
C GLY A 75 -2.25 18.77 -16.81
N LEU A 76 -1.83 18.41 -18.02
CA LEU A 76 -2.70 17.76 -19.00
C LEU A 76 -2.79 16.25 -18.74
N SER A 77 -3.94 15.65 -19.09
CA SER A 77 -4.08 14.19 -19.16
C SER A 77 -3.30 13.61 -20.34
N ASP A 78 -2.96 12.33 -20.30
CA ASP A 78 -2.16 11.64 -21.32
C ASP A 78 -2.67 11.88 -22.75
N ASP A 79 -3.97 11.69 -23.00
CA ASP A 79 -4.59 11.93 -24.30
C ASP A 79 -4.41 13.39 -24.79
N ALA A 80 -4.64 14.36 -23.89
CA ALA A 80 -4.55 15.77 -24.22
C ALA A 80 -3.10 16.23 -24.41
N LEU A 81 -2.17 15.57 -23.73
CA LEU A 81 -0.74 15.81 -23.78
C LEU A 81 -0.15 15.27 -25.09
N GLU A 82 -0.57 14.08 -25.53
CA GLU A 82 -0.26 13.53 -26.87
C GLU A 82 -0.80 14.45 -27.98
N ASP A 83 -2.06 14.86 -27.88
CA ASP A 83 -2.69 15.75 -28.87
C ASP A 83 -1.99 17.12 -28.96
N ALA A 84 -1.70 17.73 -27.80
CA ALA A 84 -1.05 19.04 -27.72
C ALA A 84 0.39 18.97 -28.24
N PHE A 85 1.13 17.92 -27.91
CA PHE A 85 2.50 17.74 -28.38
C PHE A 85 2.54 17.40 -29.86
N GLY A 86 1.74 16.45 -30.32
CA GLY A 86 1.65 16.04 -31.71
C GLY A 86 1.23 17.17 -32.65
N SER A 87 0.27 18.01 -32.24
CA SER A 87 -0.21 19.15 -33.05
C SER A 87 0.83 20.26 -33.23
N ASN A 88 1.82 20.34 -32.33
CA ASN A 88 2.89 21.35 -32.34
C ASN A 88 4.27 20.73 -32.65
N PHE A 89 4.30 19.46 -33.04
CA PHE A 89 5.54 18.73 -33.33
C PHE A 89 6.05 19.07 -34.73
N GLU A 90 6.99 20.01 -34.80
CA GLU A 90 7.64 20.41 -36.04
C GLU A 90 9.12 20.75 -35.84
N ASP A 91 9.89 20.71 -36.93
CA ASP A 91 11.29 21.15 -36.91
C ASP A 91 11.38 22.64 -36.54
N GLY A 92 12.15 22.94 -35.49
CA GLY A 92 12.29 24.29 -34.95
C GLY A 92 11.29 24.66 -33.86
N ALA A 93 10.37 23.76 -33.46
CA ALA A 93 9.42 24.03 -32.38
C ALA A 93 10.14 24.43 -31.08
N GLU A 94 9.68 25.51 -30.43
CA GLU A 94 10.27 25.96 -29.16
C GLU A 94 9.79 25.07 -28.01
N LEU A 95 10.72 24.41 -27.32
CA LEU A 95 10.46 23.64 -26.12
C LEU A 95 10.84 24.46 -24.88
N LEU A 96 10.04 24.34 -23.83
CA LEU A 96 10.37 24.83 -22.50
C LEU A 96 10.66 23.63 -21.59
N LEU A 97 11.87 23.63 -21.02
CA LEU A 97 12.41 22.52 -20.25
C LEU A 97 12.67 22.94 -18.80
N VAL A 98 12.42 22.02 -17.86
CA VAL A 98 12.85 22.12 -16.46
C VAL A 98 13.46 20.79 -16.04
N ASN A 99 14.44 20.81 -15.14
CA ASN A 99 14.98 19.58 -14.57
C ASN A 99 13.91 18.84 -13.76
N SER A 100 13.79 17.53 -13.96
CA SER A 100 12.80 16.69 -13.29
C SER A 100 12.86 16.76 -11.76
N GLU A 101 14.05 16.78 -11.15
CA GLU A 101 14.20 16.87 -9.71
C GLU A 101 13.77 18.23 -9.15
N GLU A 102 14.04 19.32 -9.89
CA GLU A 102 13.65 20.67 -9.47
C GLU A 102 12.13 20.84 -9.51
N LEU A 103 11.48 20.31 -10.56
CA LEU A 103 10.03 20.33 -10.72
C LEU A 103 9.34 19.41 -9.71
N ARG A 104 9.81 18.18 -9.53
CA ARG A 104 9.26 17.25 -8.52
C ARG A 104 9.38 17.80 -7.11
N ARG A 105 10.53 18.38 -6.73
CA ARG A 105 10.71 19.04 -5.43
C ARG A 105 9.73 20.21 -5.28
N ALA A 106 9.43 20.92 -6.37
CA ALA A 106 8.46 21.99 -6.35
C ALA A 106 7.03 21.52 -6.13
N THR A 107 6.66 20.42 -6.76
CA THR A 107 5.37 19.77 -6.58
C THR A 107 5.22 19.31 -5.13
N VAL A 108 6.20 18.61 -4.58
CA VAL A 108 6.19 18.17 -3.17
C VAL A 108 6.09 19.34 -2.20
N GLU A 109 6.86 20.41 -2.41
CA GLU A 109 6.80 21.60 -1.56
C GLU A 109 5.44 22.33 -1.67
N ARG A 110 4.87 22.43 -2.87
CA ARG A 110 3.55 23.02 -3.10
C ARG A 110 2.46 22.21 -2.41
N ASP A 111 2.50 20.89 -2.56
CA ASP A 111 1.50 20.00 -1.99
C ASP A 111 1.62 20.01 -0.46
N SER A 112 2.84 20.10 0.09
CA SER A 112 3.07 20.31 1.53
C SER A 112 2.63 21.69 2.06
N GLN A 113 2.51 22.70 1.19
CA GLN A 113 1.96 24.02 1.51
C GLN A 113 0.43 24.06 1.36
N GLY A 114 -0.14 23.18 0.53
CA GLY A 114 -1.59 23.02 0.33
C GLY A 114 -2.30 22.30 1.48
N GLU A 115 -1.58 21.55 2.34
CA GLU A 115 -2.12 20.87 3.53
C GLU A 115 -2.09 21.75 4.80
N CYS A 116 -1.97 23.07 4.65
CA CYS A 116 -2.01 24.02 5.75
C CYS A 116 -3.33 24.84 5.70
N PRO A 117 -4.30 24.60 6.60
CA PRO A 117 -5.57 25.33 6.58
C PRO A 117 -5.38 26.72 7.20
N CYS A 118 -4.93 27.68 6.39
CA CYS A 118 -5.02 29.10 6.73
C CYS A 118 -4.85 30.03 5.51
N ASN A 119 -5.90 30.18 4.70
CA ASN A 119 -6.61 31.47 4.52
C ASN A 119 -7.68 31.41 3.40
N GLU A 120 -8.93 31.64 3.81
CA GLU A 120 -10.04 32.38 3.18
C GLU A 120 -10.28 32.27 1.66
N ALA A 121 -11.34 31.52 1.30
CA ALA A 121 -12.45 32.05 0.51
C ALA A 121 -13.72 31.21 0.79
N ASP A 122 -14.82 31.90 1.05
CA ASP A 122 -16.13 31.38 1.43
C ASP A 122 -16.68 30.31 0.48
N GLU A 123 -17.24 29.22 1.01
CA GLU A 123 -18.52 28.63 0.56
C GLU A 123 -19.00 27.55 1.56
N ASP A 124 -20.26 27.68 1.96
CA ASP A 124 -20.92 27.03 3.10
C ASP A 124 -21.08 25.50 2.96
N VAL A 125 -20.61 24.73 3.97
CA VAL A 125 -21.23 23.43 4.34
C VAL A 125 -21.15 23.26 5.86
N GLU A 126 -22.33 23.24 6.49
CA GLU A 126 -22.56 22.97 7.92
C GLU A 126 -22.31 21.49 8.27
N ASP A 127 -21.41 21.22 9.23
CA ASP A 127 -21.66 20.32 10.37
C ASP A 127 -20.47 20.38 11.37
N VAL A 128 -20.70 20.95 12.55
CA VAL A 128 -19.68 21.18 13.60
C VAL A 128 -20.05 20.46 14.91
N PRO A 129 -19.20 19.56 15.46
CA PRO A 129 -19.23 19.16 16.87
C PRO A 129 -18.28 20.03 17.74
N PRO A 130 -18.41 20.00 19.09
CA PRO A 130 -18.47 21.21 19.91
C PRO A 130 -17.12 21.89 20.21
N HIS A 131 -17.24 23.20 20.45
CA HIS A 131 -16.20 24.17 20.76
C HIS A 131 -15.14 23.74 21.78
N MET A 132 -13.88 23.95 21.39
CA MET A 132 -12.68 23.97 22.22
C MET A 132 -12.60 25.32 22.97
N GLN A 133 -13.24 25.39 24.13
CA GLN A 133 -12.94 26.40 25.16
C GLN A 133 -12.87 25.68 26.50
N ASP A 134 -11.78 25.96 27.23
CA ASP A 134 -11.45 25.51 28.58
C ASP A 134 -10.68 24.17 28.70
N LEU A 135 -9.37 24.20 28.39
CA LEU A 135 -8.46 23.39 29.22
C LEU A 135 -8.56 23.94 30.65
N ALA A 136 -9.07 23.13 31.58
CA ALA A 136 -9.12 23.48 32.99
C ALA A 136 -7.73 23.92 33.48
N PRO A 137 -7.62 24.92 34.39
CA PRO A 137 -6.33 25.45 34.85
C PRO A 137 -5.41 24.36 35.42
N ASP A 138 -5.98 23.31 36.02
CA ASP A 138 -5.26 22.16 36.55
C ASP A 138 -4.59 21.32 35.44
N MET A 139 -5.25 21.19 34.29
CA MET A 139 -4.75 20.44 33.14
C MET A 139 -3.63 21.19 32.41
N ARG A 140 -3.68 22.53 32.42
CA ARG A 140 -2.64 23.38 31.85
C ARG A 140 -1.33 23.33 32.66
N ALA A 141 -1.43 23.19 33.99
CA ALA A 141 -0.26 22.98 34.84
C ALA A 141 0.37 21.60 34.60
N SER A 142 -0.45 20.56 34.41
CA SER A 142 0.02 19.22 34.05
C SER A 142 0.73 19.19 32.70
N LEU A 143 0.17 19.88 31.70
CA LEU A 143 0.79 20.01 30.38
C LEU A 143 2.15 20.71 30.44
N ASP A 144 2.29 21.76 31.27
CA ASP A 144 3.56 22.47 31.41
C ASP A 144 4.64 21.59 32.06
N ASP A 145 4.30 20.79 33.07
CA ASP A 145 5.21 19.85 33.74
C ASP A 145 5.64 18.71 32.80
N ASP A 146 4.71 18.17 32.01
CA ASP A 146 5.00 17.14 31.00
C ASP A 146 5.88 17.70 29.88
N LEU A 147 5.63 18.93 29.41
CA LEU A 147 6.47 19.58 28.40
C LEU A 147 7.87 19.88 28.93
N GLN A 148 8.02 20.24 30.21
CA GLN A 148 9.32 20.42 30.85
C GLN A 148 10.08 19.09 30.97
N THR A 149 9.38 18.01 31.30
CA THR A 149 9.96 16.65 31.38
C THR A 149 10.40 16.17 30.00
N PHE A 150 9.56 16.37 28.99
CA PHE A 150 9.85 16.06 27.58
C PHE A 150 11.05 16.87 27.06
N ALA A 151 11.10 18.17 27.36
CA ALA A 151 12.22 19.05 27.01
C ALA A 151 13.55 18.56 27.62
N ALA A 152 13.52 18.14 28.88
CA ALA A 152 14.70 17.63 29.57
C ALA A 152 15.16 16.27 29.04
N HIS A 153 14.23 15.38 28.65
CA HIS A 153 14.54 14.06 28.11
C HIS A 153 15.22 14.12 26.75
N HIS A 154 14.77 15.03 25.88
CA HIS A 154 15.28 15.15 24.50
C HIS A 154 16.34 16.26 24.33
N GLU A 155 16.78 16.90 25.42
CA GLU A 155 17.68 18.07 25.39
C GLU A 155 17.19 19.21 24.45
N LEU A 156 15.88 19.36 24.31
CA LEU A 156 15.24 20.34 23.44
C LEU A 156 14.73 21.54 24.24
N ARG A 157 14.73 22.72 23.61
CA ARG A 157 13.98 23.87 24.13
C ARG A 157 12.56 23.84 23.55
N VAL A 158 11.57 23.81 24.44
CA VAL A 158 10.16 23.69 24.08
C VAL A 158 9.40 24.93 24.55
N GLU A 159 8.67 25.58 23.65
CA GLU A 159 7.84 26.75 23.96
C GLU A 159 6.41 26.55 23.46
N LEU A 160 5.45 26.55 24.39
CA LEU A 160 4.02 26.49 24.09
C LEU A 160 3.44 27.91 24.07
N HIS A 161 2.98 28.36 22.90
CA HIS A 161 2.34 29.65 22.73
C HIS A 161 0.81 29.46 22.62
N CYS A 162 0.07 29.93 23.62
CA CYS A 162 -1.39 29.99 23.58
C CYS A 162 -1.82 31.46 23.50
N PRO A 163 -2.35 31.94 22.35
CA PRO A 163 -2.83 33.31 22.24
C PRO A 163 -4.06 33.52 23.14
N GLU A 164 -4.12 34.65 23.84
CA GLU A 164 -5.23 34.96 24.73
C GLU A 164 -6.51 35.35 23.96
N ALA A 165 -7.62 34.78 24.44
CA ALA A 165 -9.01 35.22 24.31
C ALA A 165 -9.78 35.09 22.98
N THR A 166 -9.18 34.79 21.83
CA THR A 166 -9.98 34.44 20.63
C THR A 166 -9.17 33.61 19.64
N THR A 167 -9.77 32.52 19.14
CA THR A 167 -9.30 31.58 18.08
C THR A 167 -8.19 30.56 18.43
N ALA A 168 -8.62 29.45 19.05
CA ALA A 168 -8.39 28.04 18.65
C ALA A 168 -7.06 27.57 18.00
N SER A 169 -5.88 28.01 18.45
CA SER A 169 -4.65 27.25 18.15
C SER A 169 -3.56 27.46 19.21
N ALA A 170 -3.18 26.39 19.91
CA ALA A 170 -1.94 26.35 20.70
C ALA A 170 -0.79 25.98 19.77
N ARG A 171 0.29 26.76 19.75
CA ARG A 171 1.47 26.50 18.91
C ARG A 171 2.62 25.99 19.79
N LEU A 172 3.05 24.75 19.54
CA LEU A 172 4.23 24.17 20.18
C LEU A 172 5.46 24.39 19.29
N THR A 173 6.51 24.98 19.84
CA THR A 173 7.78 25.22 19.13
C THR A 173 8.87 24.35 19.75
N LEU A 174 9.52 23.50 18.94
CA LEU A 174 10.67 22.68 19.32
C LEU A 174 11.95 23.28 18.73
N CYS A 175 12.92 23.60 19.58
CA CYS A 175 14.20 24.18 19.19
C CYS A 175 15.35 23.30 19.68
N GLY A 176 16.17 22.78 18.76
CA GLY A 176 17.33 21.93 19.08
C GLY A 176 18.05 21.47 17.82
N VAL A 177 18.82 20.39 17.93
CA VAL A 177 19.51 19.76 16.78
C VAL A 177 18.46 19.13 15.86
N PRO A 178 18.56 19.27 14.53
CA PRO A 178 17.51 18.80 13.61
C PRO A 178 17.17 17.30 13.73
N GLU A 179 18.16 16.45 13.99
CA GLU A 179 17.96 15.01 14.17
C GLU A 179 17.12 14.70 15.42
N ASP A 180 17.43 15.35 16.54
CA ASP A 180 16.71 15.19 17.81
C ASP A 180 15.30 15.78 17.76
N VAL A 181 15.12 16.93 17.07
CA VAL A 181 13.80 17.53 16.84
C VAL A 181 12.92 16.61 15.99
N THR A 182 13.49 15.95 14.98
CA THR A 182 12.74 15.04 14.10
C THR A 182 12.36 13.77 14.86
N ALA A 183 13.26 13.23 15.69
CA ALA A 183 13.01 12.06 16.52
C ALA A 183 11.93 12.32 17.59
N ALA A 184 11.92 13.52 18.18
CA ALA A 184 11.00 13.88 19.27
C ALA A 184 9.61 14.36 18.77
N ARG A 185 9.44 14.61 17.46
CA ARG A 185 8.18 15.16 16.89
C ARG A 185 6.97 14.26 17.08
N ALA A 186 7.13 12.94 16.91
CA ALA A 186 6.02 11.99 17.05
C ALA A 186 5.49 11.92 18.49
N GLU A 187 6.40 11.92 19.47
CA GLU A 187 6.07 11.91 20.90
C GLU A 187 5.47 13.26 21.34
N ALA A 188 5.97 14.38 20.80
CA ALA A 188 5.36 15.69 21.01
C ALA A 188 3.92 15.77 20.47
N GLU A 189 3.66 15.21 19.29
CA GLU A 189 2.30 15.15 18.72
C GLU A 189 1.37 14.25 19.53
N GLU A 190 1.86 13.13 20.06
CA GLU A 190 1.09 12.23 20.93
C GLU A 190 0.75 12.90 22.28
N LEU A 191 1.70 13.61 22.87
CA LEU A 191 1.50 14.42 24.07
C LEU A 191 0.45 15.52 23.82
N MET A 192 0.53 16.23 22.68
CA MET A 192 -0.47 17.23 22.31
C MET A 192 -1.86 16.62 22.02
N ARG A 193 -1.92 15.41 21.46
CA ARG A 193 -3.18 14.65 21.27
C ARG A 193 -3.77 14.20 22.61
N PHE A 194 -2.96 13.76 23.56
CA PHE A 194 -3.41 13.38 24.91
C PHE A 194 -4.13 14.54 25.62
N TYR A 195 -3.64 15.77 25.43
CA TYR A 195 -4.27 16.99 25.95
C TYR A 195 -5.37 17.58 25.04
N GLY A 196 -5.74 16.89 23.95
CA GLY A 196 -6.83 17.31 23.06
C GLY A 196 -6.52 18.54 22.19
N LEU A 197 -5.24 18.85 21.99
CA LEU A 197 -4.78 20.04 21.25
C LEU A 197 -4.54 19.78 19.75
N LEU A 198 -4.66 18.53 19.28
CA LEU A 198 -4.62 18.14 17.86
C LEU A 198 -5.89 17.36 17.48
N PRO A 199 -6.56 17.66 16.35
CA PRO A 199 -7.65 16.84 15.83
C PRO A 199 -7.17 15.46 15.36
N LEU A 200 -8.10 14.50 15.31
CA LEU A 200 -7.86 13.20 14.69
C LEU A 200 -7.78 13.37 13.16
N PRO A 201 -6.85 12.70 12.46
CA PRO A 201 -6.63 12.92 11.04
C PRO A 201 -7.86 12.53 10.20
N SER A 202 -8.31 13.43 9.32
CA SER A 202 -9.34 13.19 8.30
C SER A 202 -8.71 13.24 6.90
N GLU A 203 -8.88 12.19 6.10
CA GLU A 203 -8.32 12.06 4.73
C GLU A 203 -9.33 12.52 3.65
N GLU A 204 -8.95 13.46 2.78
CA GLU A 204 -9.65 13.78 1.52
C GLU A 204 -9.19 12.82 0.40
N VAL A 205 -10.11 12.37 -0.48
CA VAL A 205 -9.88 11.27 -1.44
C VAL A 205 -10.50 11.60 -2.81
N SER A 206 -9.74 11.44 -3.91
CA SER A 206 -10.20 11.61 -5.30
C SER A 206 -10.91 10.35 -5.86
N THR A 207 -11.87 10.55 -6.76
CA THR A 207 -12.77 9.51 -7.31
C THR A 207 -12.66 9.38 -8.83
N VAL A 208 -12.69 8.14 -9.33
CA VAL A 208 -12.78 7.75 -10.75
C VAL A 208 -14.03 6.90 -10.96
N GLU A 209 -14.79 7.11 -12.04
CA GLU A 209 -16.00 6.33 -12.38
C GLU A 209 -15.75 5.30 -13.48
N VAL A 210 -16.15 4.04 -13.26
CA VAL A 210 -16.24 3.00 -14.29
C VAL A 210 -17.59 2.27 -14.18
N GLU A 211 -18.35 2.22 -15.28
CA GLU A 211 -19.66 1.54 -15.41
C GLU A 211 -20.69 1.84 -14.29
N GLY A 212 -20.72 3.09 -13.81
CA GLY A 212 -21.64 3.53 -12.74
C GLY A 212 -21.17 3.16 -11.33
N LEU A 213 -19.94 2.65 -11.18
CA LEU A 213 -19.27 2.45 -9.92
C LEU A 213 -18.17 3.52 -9.76
N VAL A 214 -18.36 4.39 -8.76
CA VAL A 214 -17.36 5.40 -8.36
C VAL A 214 -16.32 4.70 -7.49
N MET A 215 -15.11 4.47 -8.02
CA MET A 215 -13.97 3.95 -7.29
C MET A 215 -13.07 5.09 -6.81
N LYS A 216 -12.63 5.03 -5.57
CA LYS A 216 -11.69 5.99 -4.95
C LYS A 216 -10.28 5.43 -5.04
N SER A 217 -9.33 6.19 -5.57
CA SER A 217 -7.91 5.81 -5.48
C SER A 217 -7.41 6.11 -4.06
N LEU A 218 -6.73 5.15 -3.46
CA LEU A 218 -6.22 5.27 -2.08
C LEU A 218 -4.85 5.94 -2.09
N PRO A 219 -4.54 6.82 -1.11
CA PRO A 219 -3.20 7.34 -0.94
C PRO A 219 -2.22 6.21 -0.59
N ALA A 220 -0.95 6.40 -0.95
CA ALA A 220 0.13 5.47 -0.63
C ALA A 220 0.26 5.31 0.89
N ARG A 221 -0.31 4.22 1.41
CA ARG A 221 -0.22 3.89 2.84
C ARG A 221 1.22 3.56 3.17
N HIS A 222 1.76 4.17 4.22
CA HIS A 222 3.01 3.73 4.84
C HIS A 222 2.90 2.22 5.10
N ARG A 223 3.77 1.45 4.41
CA ARG A 223 3.84 -0.01 4.46
C ARG A 223 3.81 -0.48 5.91
N ARG A 224 2.64 -0.95 6.37
CA ARG A 224 2.51 -1.57 7.68
C ARG A 224 3.19 -2.91 7.62
N ARG A 225 4.33 -3.01 8.27
CA ARG A 225 4.93 -4.29 8.66
C ARG A 225 4.02 -4.95 9.70
N ARG A 226 2.98 -5.67 9.27
CA ARG A 226 2.26 -6.59 10.16
C ARG A 226 3.16 -7.82 10.35
N LYS A 227 4.02 -7.81 11.37
CA LYS A 227 4.56 -9.05 11.93
C LYS A 227 3.41 -9.78 12.62
N ALA A 228 3.18 -11.04 12.26
CA ALA A 228 2.31 -11.91 13.06
C ALA A 228 2.84 -11.96 14.51
N PRO A 229 1.97 -11.97 15.53
CA PRO A 229 2.43 -12.06 16.92
C PRO A 229 3.12 -13.41 17.16
N GLU A 230 4.42 -13.37 17.44
CA GLU A 230 5.16 -14.50 18.02
C GLU A 230 4.69 -14.67 19.47
N THR A 231 3.69 -15.51 19.73
CA THR A 231 3.27 -15.79 21.12
C THR A 231 3.95 -17.05 21.64
N ALA A 232 4.94 -16.81 22.49
CA ALA A 232 5.26 -17.70 23.61
C ALA A 232 4.03 -17.78 24.52
N CYS A 233 3.51 -18.98 24.78
CA CYS A 233 2.63 -19.29 25.92
C CYS A 233 2.46 -20.81 26.09
N ASP A 234 3.41 -21.43 26.82
CA ASP A 234 3.30 -22.82 27.28
C ASP A 234 2.63 -22.95 28.66
N GLU A 235 2.29 -21.86 29.35
CA GLU A 235 1.74 -21.91 30.70
C GLU A 235 0.21 -21.77 30.79
N GLU A 236 -0.45 -21.15 29.80
CA GLU A 236 -1.91 -20.95 29.83
C GLU A 236 -2.71 -22.18 29.32
N LYS A 237 -2.04 -23.10 28.62
CA LYS A 237 -2.64 -24.32 28.03
C LYS A 237 -3.00 -25.39 29.06
N ALA A 238 -2.25 -25.50 30.16
CA ALA A 238 -2.47 -26.49 31.20
C ALA A 238 -3.76 -26.22 32.00
N SER A 239 -4.08 -24.93 32.20
CA SER A 239 -5.22 -24.50 33.01
C SER A 239 -6.56 -24.71 32.30
N LYS A 240 -6.62 -24.54 30.97
CA LYS A 240 -7.85 -24.73 30.18
C LYS A 240 -8.10 -26.20 29.82
N ALA A 241 -7.05 -27.01 29.63
CA ALA A 241 -7.18 -28.45 29.40
C ALA A 241 -7.78 -29.18 30.60
N ALA A 242 -7.42 -28.78 31.84
CA ALA A 242 -7.95 -29.37 33.06
C ALA A 242 -9.46 -29.09 33.28
N VAL A 243 -9.95 -27.91 32.85
CA VAL A 243 -11.38 -27.55 32.93
C VAL A 243 -12.20 -28.35 31.90
N LEU A 244 -11.60 -28.70 30.77
CA LEU A 244 -12.24 -29.49 29.71
C LEU A 244 -12.34 -30.98 30.08
N GLU A 245 -11.31 -31.56 30.72
CA GLU A 245 -11.34 -32.97 31.17
C GLU A 245 -12.43 -33.22 32.22
N LEU A 246 -12.66 -32.26 33.13
CA LEU A 246 -13.73 -32.33 34.14
C LEU A 246 -15.14 -32.25 33.54
N ALA A 247 -15.31 -31.60 32.40
CA ALA A 247 -16.61 -31.49 31.72
C ALA A 247 -16.97 -32.73 30.88
N VAL A 248 -15.96 -33.51 30.46
CA VAL A 248 -16.14 -34.72 29.64
C VAL A 248 -16.62 -35.91 30.48
N GLU A 249 -16.32 -35.96 31.78
CA GLU A 249 -16.82 -37.03 32.66
C GLU A 249 -18.33 -36.95 32.93
N GLU A 250 -18.94 -35.75 32.97
CA GLU A 250 -20.38 -35.58 33.24
C GLU A 250 -21.28 -35.97 32.06
N LEU A 251 -20.77 -35.93 30.82
CA LEU A 251 -21.54 -36.22 29.59
C LEU A 251 -21.58 -37.71 29.22
N SER A 252 -20.84 -38.56 29.94
CA SER A 252 -20.74 -40.01 29.65
C SER A 252 -21.93 -40.86 30.15
N ASN A 253 -22.96 -40.23 30.74
CA ASN A 253 -23.94 -40.92 31.57
C ASN A 253 -25.40 -40.77 31.08
N PHE A 254 -25.68 -40.93 29.78
CA PHE A 254 -27.04 -41.23 29.31
C PHE A 254 -27.03 -42.10 28.04
N GLN A 255 -27.84 -43.15 28.08
CA GLN A 255 -27.89 -44.28 27.14
C GLN A 255 -29.10 -44.13 26.20
N ASP A 256 -28.89 -44.43 24.90
CA ASP A 256 -29.81 -44.44 23.72
C ASP A 256 -31.21 -45.10 23.90
N PRO A 257 -32.19 -45.15 22.92
CA PRO A 257 -32.14 -44.83 21.45
C PRO A 257 -33.41 -44.19 20.75
N HIS A 258 -33.18 -43.54 19.58
CA HIS A 258 -34.06 -43.28 18.39
C HIS A 258 -35.37 -42.43 18.52
N PRO A 259 -35.99 -41.85 17.45
CA PRO A 259 -35.60 -41.65 16.04
C PRO A 259 -35.91 -40.24 15.39
N SER A 260 -35.39 -40.03 14.17
CA SER A 260 -35.97 -39.28 13.02
C SER A 260 -35.95 -37.73 12.93
N VAL A 261 -35.53 -37.30 11.72
CA VAL A 261 -35.79 -36.06 10.95
C VAL A 261 -35.12 -34.74 11.38
N ALA A 262 -34.50 -34.10 10.38
CA ALA A 262 -34.12 -32.68 10.27
C ALA A 262 -32.94 -32.19 11.14
N ASP A 263 -32.21 -31.23 10.58
CA ASP A 263 -31.06 -30.53 11.16
C ASP A 263 -29.78 -31.36 11.37
N ALA A 264 -29.17 -31.77 10.26
CA ALA A 264 -27.72 -31.98 10.24
C ALA A 264 -26.99 -30.63 10.08
N GLY A 265 -27.13 -29.77 11.10
CA GLY A 265 -26.16 -28.72 11.36
C GLY A 265 -24.95 -29.38 12.00
N VAL A 266 -24.03 -29.87 11.18
CA VAL A 266 -22.73 -30.32 11.66
C VAL A 266 -22.00 -29.07 12.14
N ALA A 267 -21.99 -28.89 13.46
CA ALA A 267 -21.16 -27.92 14.14
C ALA A 267 -19.70 -28.21 13.78
N LEU A 268 -19.13 -27.40 12.89
CA LEU A 268 -17.71 -27.42 12.61
C LEU A 268 -17.00 -26.87 13.86
N GLU A 269 -16.19 -27.74 14.46
CA GLU A 269 -15.28 -27.41 15.54
C GLU A 269 -14.38 -26.25 15.08
N PHE A 270 -14.30 -25.20 15.90
CA PHE A 270 -13.48 -24.02 15.63
C PHE A 270 -12.00 -24.36 15.80
N GLU A 271 -11.36 -24.90 14.76
CA GLU A 271 -9.91 -24.79 14.63
C GLU A 271 -9.56 -23.31 14.44
N GLU A 272 -8.70 -22.76 15.30
CA GLU A 272 -8.21 -21.38 15.17
C GLU A 272 -7.64 -21.16 13.76
N GLU A 273 -8.14 -20.15 13.04
CA GLU A 273 -7.64 -19.77 11.70
C GLU A 273 -6.19 -19.30 11.81
N ARG A 274 -5.24 -20.23 11.65
CA ARG A 274 -3.81 -19.91 11.69
C ARG A 274 -3.43 -19.15 10.43
N ARG A 275 -2.96 -17.92 10.58
CA ARG A 275 -2.36 -17.13 9.49
C ARG A 275 -0.87 -17.45 9.40
N GLN A 276 -0.50 -18.25 8.42
CA GLN A 276 0.87 -18.76 8.24
C GLN A 276 1.53 -18.11 7.03
N PHE A 277 1.55 -16.78 7.06
CA PHE A 277 2.16 -15.97 6.01
C PHE A 277 2.73 -14.67 6.57
N GLU A 278 3.66 -14.09 5.83
CA GLU A 278 4.24 -12.78 6.06
C GLU A 278 4.49 -12.08 4.72
N TYR A 279 4.68 -10.77 4.76
CA TYR A 279 4.98 -9.97 3.58
C TYR A 279 6.44 -9.51 3.64
N LEU A 280 7.16 -9.65 2.53
CA LEU A 280 8.53 -9.17 2.38
C LEU A 280 8.57 -8.00 1.40
N ASP A 281 9.40 -7.00 1.72
CA ASP A 281 9.54 -5.80 0.90
C ASP A 281 10.28 -6.10 -0.40
N HIS A 282 9.68 -5.73 -1.52
CA HIS A 282 10.35 -5.59 -2.82
C HIS A 282 10.44 -4.11 -3.19
N THR A 283 11.39 -3.74 -4.07
CA THR A 283 11.67 -2.34 -4.42
C THR A 283 10.52 -1.66 -5.14
N ALA A 284 9.71 -2.41 -5.89
CA ALA A 284 8.52 -1.93 -6.60
C ALA A 284 7.22 -2.58 -6.09
N ASP A 285 7.30 -3.85 -5.66
CA ASP A 285 6.14 -4.72 -5.44
C ASP A 285 6.10 -5.26 -3.99
N VAL A 286 5.36 -6.35 -3.75
CA VAL A 286 5.39 -7.11 -2.49
C VAL A 286 5.59 -8.60 -2.75
N ILE A 287 6.37 -9.26 -1.88
CA ILE A 287 6.52 -10.71 -1.87
C ILE A 287 5.59 -11.29 -0.80
N LEU A 288 4.69 -12.16 -1.22
CA LEU A 288 3.91 -13.04 -0.37
C LEU A 288 4.80 -14.22 0.03
N HIS A 289 5.05 -14.39 1.32
CA HIS A 289 5.73 -15.56 1.86
C HIS A 289 4.75 -16.35 2.74
N SER A 290 4.40 -17.57 2.34
CA SER A 290 3.54 -18.48 3.12
C SER A 290 4.26 -19.78 3.48
N TRP A 291 3.79 -20.44 4.53
CA TRP A 291 4.30 -21.73 4.96
C TRP A 291 3.18 -22.66 5.43
N GLY A 292 3.48 -23.96 5.50
CA GLY A 292 2.52 -25.00 5.87
C GLY A 292 3.20 -26.31 6.31
N GLN A 293 2.44 -27.15 7.03
CA GLN A 293 2.84 -28.52 7.38
C GLN A 293 2.76 -29.44 6.17
N THR A 294 1.89 -29.11 5.22
CA THR A 294 1.78 -29.78 3.92
C THR A 294 1.89 -28.75 2.79
N LEU A 295 2.13 -29.25 1.56
CA LEU A 295 2.21 -28.39 0.38
C LEU A 295 0.86 -27.70 0.10
N GLU A 296 -0.23 -28.44 0.34
CA GLU A 296 -1.60 -27.95 0.21
C GLU A 296 -1.87 -26.77 1.14
N GLU A 297 -1.42 -26.88 2.40
CA GLU A 297 -1.54 -25.80 3.38
C GLU A 297 -0.72 -24.58 2.96
N ALA A 298 0.53 -24.75 2.50
CA ALA A 298 1.36 -23.62 2.05
C ALA A 298 0.74 -22.88 0.84
N PHE A 299 0.16 -23.63 -0.11
CA PHE A 299 -0.56 -23.07 -1.26
C PHE A 299 -1.83 -22.33 -0.83
N ALA A 300 -2.64 -22.94 0.02
CA ALA A 300 -3.85 -22.31 0.57
C ALA A 300 -3.51 -21.01 1.31
N GLN A 301 -2.48 -21.04 2.16
CA GLN A 301 -2.02 -19.88 2.92
C GLN A 301 -1.46 -18.78 2.01
N CYS A 302 -0.86 -19.13 0.87
CA CYS A 302 -0.44 -18.14 -0.14
C CYS A 302 -1.65 -17.40 -0.72
N CYS A 303 -2.71 -18.13 -1.07
CA CYS A 303 -3.95 -17.53 -1.55
C CYS A 303 -4.66 -16.70 -0.45
N VAL A 304 -4.60 -17.12 0.81
CA VAL A 304 -5.12 -16.33 1.94
C VAL A 304 -4.29 -15.05 2.12
N ALA A 305 -2.95 -15.13 2.00
CA ALA A 305 -2.07 -13.97 2.07
C ALA A 305 -2.39 -12.92 0.99
N PHE A 306 -2.73 -13.38 -0.21
CA PHE A 306 -3.21 -12.56 -1.31
C PHE A 306 -4.47 -11.76 -0.93
N PHE A 307 -5.54 -12.43 -0.47
CA PHE A 307 -6.76 -11.73 -0.06
C PHE A 307 -6.58 -10.86 1.20
N ALA A 308 -5.72 -11.27 2.13
CA ALA A 308 -5.38 -10.48 3.30
C ALA A 308 -4.65 -9.18 2.98
N TYR A 309 -4.02 -9.09 1.80
CA TYR A 309 -3.40 -7.86 1.32
C TYR A 309 -4.45 -6.90 0.73
N LEU A 310 -5.48 -7.44 0.08
CA LEU A 310 -6.61 -6.68 -0.48
C LEU A 310 -7.50 -6.06 0.61
N THR A 311 -7.76 -6.77 1.71
CA THR A 311 -8.65 -6.30 2.79
C THR A 311 -8.46 -7.05 4.10
N ASP A 312 -9.03 -6.53 5.19
CA ASP A 312 -8.99 -7.20 6.49
C ASP A 312 -9.97 -8.39 6.54
N LEU A 313 -9.43 -9.61 6.44
CA LEU A 313 -10.19 -10.86 6.39
C LEU A 313 -11.06 -11.11 7.62
N ASP A 314 -10.77 -10.51 8.78
CA ASP A 314 -11.60 -10.68 9.97
C ASP A 314 -13.01 -10.09 9.79
N THR A 315 -13.13 -9.11 8.90
CA THR A 315 -14.40 -8.47 8.54
C THR A 315 -15.22 -9.26 7.52
N VAL A 316 -14.60 -10.26 6.89
CA VAL A 316 -15.21 -11.10 5.84
C VAL A 316 -15.94 -12.27 6.49
N SER A 317 -17.22 -12.47 6.16
CA SER A 317 -18.00 -13.63 6.59
C SER A 317 -17.94 -14.78 5.58
N LEU A 318 -18.04 -16.02 6.08
CA LEU A 318 -17.98 -17.25 5.29
C LEU A 318 -19.36 -17.64 4.71
N SER A 319 -20.00 -16.73 3.96
CA SER A 319 -21.38 -16.95 3.46
C SER A 319 -21.47 -17.58 2.08
N THR A 320 -20.43 -17.40 1.26
CA THR A 320 -20.33 -17.84 -0.12
C THR A 320 -19.06 -18.67 -0.28
N SER A 321 -19.05 -19.60 -1.23
CA SER A 321 -17.85 -20.33 -1.63
C SER A 321 -17.64 -20.25 -3.13
N VAL A 322 -16.39 -20.09 -3.53
CA VAL A 322 -15.93 -20.16 -4.93
C VAL A 322 -15.02 -21.37 -5.06
N GLU A 323 -15.23 -22.16 -6.12
CA GLU A 323 -14.31 -23.24 -6.48
C GLU A 323 -13.52 -22.83 -7.71
N VAL A 324 -12.21 -23.05 -7.66
CA VAL A 324 -11.28 -22.83 -8.77
C VAL A 324 -10.53 -24.11 -9.07
N GLU A 325 -10.22 -24.32 -10.35
CA GLU A 325 -9.42 -25.44 -10.83
C GLU A 325 -8.27 -24.87 -11.67
N ALA A 326 -7.05 -25.28 -11.37
CA ALA A 326 -5.85 -24.84 -12.06
C ALA A 326 -5.00 -26.04 -12.52
N SER A 327 -4.25 -25.85 -13.59
CA SER A 327 -3.28 -26.81 -14.10
C SER A 327 -2.02 -26.09 -14.54
N GLY A 328 -0.84 -26.69 -14.31
CA GLY A 328 0.45 -26.11 -14.69
C GLY A 328 1.42 -27.13 -15.28
N HIS A 329 2.55 -26.64 -15.77
CA HIS A 329 3.64 -27.46 -16.33
C HIS A 329 4.70 -27.83 -15.28
N ASP A 330 4.75 -27.10 -14.18
CA ASP A 330 5.54 -27.39 -12.98
C ASP A 330 4.83 -26.86 -11.71
N MET A 331 5.48 -26.98 -10.54
CA MET A 331 4.92 -26.52 -9.27
C MET A 331 4.75 -25.00 -9.18
N THR A 332 5.66 -24.24 -9.79
CA THR A 332 5.60 -22.77 -9.79
C THR A 332 4.47 -22.28 -10.69
N ASP A 333 4.33 -22.88 -11.87
CA ASP A 333 3.27 -22.61 -12.84
C ASP A 333 1.89 -23.04 -12.31
N LEU A 334 1.82 -24.14 -11.54
CA LEU A 334 0.58 -24.52 -10.87
C LEU A 334 0.16 -23.50 -9.80
N LEU A 335 1.09 -23.01 -8.99
CA LEU A 335 0.81 -21.98 -8.00
C LEU A 335 0.40 -20.65 -8.66
N TYR A 336 1.03 -20.30 -9.78
CA TYR A 336 0.65 -19.16 -10.59
C TYR A 336 -0.82 -19.21 -10.99
N HIS A 337 -1.19 -20.26 -11.72
CA HIS A 337 -2.52 -20.40 -12.29
C HIS A 337 -3.57 -20.50 -11.18
N LEU A 338 -3.23 -21.12 -10.05
CA LEU A 338 -4.13 -21.15 -8.90
C LEU A 338 -4.42 -19.73 -8.35
N LEU A 339 -3.39 -18.90 -8.17
CA LEU A 339 -3.57 -17.52 -7.72
C LEU A 339 -4.27 -16.67 -8.79
N ASP A 340 -3.97 -16.90 -10.06
CA ASP A 340 -4.55 -16.15 -11.19
C ASP A 340 -6.05 -16.42 -11.33
N GLU A 341 -6.51 -17.65 -11.11
CA GLU A 341 -7.94 -17.98 -11.05
C GLU A 341 -8.66 -17.28 -9.87
N PHE A 342 -8.00 -17.16 -8.71
CA PHE A 342 -8.54 -16.40 -7.58
C PHE A 342 -8.55 -14.89 -7.84
N LEU A 343 -7.53 -14.35 -8.50
CA LEU A 343 -7.48 -12.97 -8.96
C LEU A 343 -8.61 -12.71 -9.96
N PHE A 344 -8.82 -13.61 -10.93
CA PHE A 344 -9.91 -13.53 -11.89
C PHE A 344 -11.29 -13.56 -11.22
N SER A 345 -11.51 -14.45 -10.25
CA SER A 345 -12.75 -14.50 -9.46
C SER A 345 -13.00 -13.20 -8.69
N PHE A 346 -11.95 -12.62 -8.10
CA PHE A 346 -12.06 -11.32 -7.45
C PHE A 346 -12.39 -10.22 -8.46
N SER A 347 -11.71 -10.15 -9.60
CA SER A 347 -11.93 -9.11 -10.61
C SER A 347 -13.30 -9.18 -11.28
N THR A 348 -13.89 -10.37 -11.42
CA THR A 348 -15.18 -10.57 -12.10
C THR A 348 -16.38 -10.54 -11.14
N GLU A 349 -16.28 -11.21 -10.00
CA GLU A 349 -17.40 -11.39 -9.06
C GLU A 349 -17.25 -10.54 -7.79
N LEU A 350 -16.07 -9.93 -7.58
CA LEU A 350 -15.68 -9.23 -6.36
C LEU A 350 -15.78 -10.12 -5.12
N VAL A 351 -15.52 -11.42 -5.23
CA VAL A 351 -15.54 -12.32 -4.07
C VAL A 351 -14.19 -12.29 -3.36
N VAL A 352 -14.20 -11.97 -2.07
CA VAL A 352 -13.02 -12.05 -1.20
C VAL A 352 -13.12 -13.30 -0.36
N CYS A 353 -12.06 -14.12 -0.38
CA CYS A 353 -11.99 -15.34 0.40
C CYS A 353 -11.22 -15.13 1.70
N ARG A 354 -11.86 -15.45 2.83
CA ARG A 354 -11.24 -15.45 4.16
C ARG A 354 -10.48 -16.75 4.44
N ARG A 355 -11.05 -17.87 4.00
CA ARG A 355 -10.49 -19.22 4.19
C ARG A 355 -10.39 -19.89 2.84
N ILE A 356 -9.29 -20.55 2.57
CA ILE A 356 -9.08 -21.30 1.33
C ILE A 356 -8.64 -22.71 1.70
N GLU A 357 -9.21 -23.68 1.02
CA GLU A 357 -8.91 -25.10 1.20
C GLU A 357 -8.54 -25.69 -0.16
N LEU A 358 -7.40 -26.38 -0.24
CA LEU A 358 -7.10 -27.21 -1.40
C LEU A 358 -7.85 -28.54 -1.24
N LEU A 359 -8.81 -28.78 -2.13
CA LEU A 359 -9.61 -30.01 -2.17
C LEU A 359 -8.80 -31.16 -2.78
N GLU A 360 -8.05 -30.86 -3.84
CA GLU A 360 -7.22 -31.83 -4.55
C GLU A 360 -5.92 -31.14 -5.00
N LEU A 361 -4.79 -31.80 -4.77
CA LEU A 361 -3.50 -31.43 -5.32
C LEU A 361 -2.84 -32.67 -5.90
N ASP A 362 -2.84 -32.80 -7.22
CA ASP A 362 -2.18 -33.88 -7.92
C ASP A 362 -0.83 -33.39 -8.46
N THR A 363 0.24 -33.79 -7.79
CA THR A 363 1.62 -33.46 -8.18
C THR A 363 2.08 -34.21 -9.43
N ALA A 364 1.39 -35.29 -9.84
CA ALA A 364 1.75 -36.06 -11.03
C ALA A 364 1.09 -35.50 -12.30
N SER A 365 -0.18 -35.09 -12.21
CA SER A 365 -0.88 -34.40 -13.32
C SER A 365 -0.76 -32.88 -13.28
N LEU A 366 -0.14 -32.33 -12.22
CA LEU A 366 0.06 -30.90 -11.99
C LEU A 366 -1.27 -30.14 -12.04
N ARG A 367 -2.24 -30.64 -11.29
CA ARG A 367 -3.58 -30.05 -11.18
C ARG A 367 -3.91 -29.78 -9.73
N ALA A 368 -4.57 -28.66 -9.50
CA ALA A 368 -5.07 -28.25 -8.20
C ALA A 368 -6.54 -27.88 -8.30
N LYS A 369 -7.31 -28.26 -7.29
CA LYS A 369 -8.68 -27.80 -7.07
C LYS A 369 -8.76 -27.18 -5.69
N ALA A 370 -9.21 -25.94 -5.61
CA ALA A 370 -9.34 -25.22 -4.35
C ALA A 370 -10.74 -24.65 -4.18
N ARG A 371 -11.15 -24.51 -2.92
CA ARG A 371 -12.39 -23.85 -2.53
C ARG A 371 -12.07 -22.69 -1.59
N GLY A 372 -12.43 -21.49 -2.01
CA GLY A 372 -12.38 -20.28 -1.20
C GLY A 372 -13.73 -20.01 -0.56
N HIS A 373 -13.74 -19.73 0.74
CA HIS A 373 -14.91 -19.36 1.52
C HIS A 373 -14.81 -17.90 1.93
N GLY A 374 -15.88 -17.14 1.69
CA GLY A 374 -15.92 -15.73 1.99
C GLY A 374 -17.22 -15.09 1.53
N GLU A 375 -17.15 -13.87 1.01
CA GLU A 375 -18.33 -13.15 0.54
C GLU A 375 -17.96 -12.10 -0.51
N LYS A 376 -18.99 -11.48 -1.10
CA LYS A 376 -18.78 -10.37 -2.02
C LYS A 376 -18.25 -9.14 -1.28
N PHE A 377 -17.21 -8.53 -1.82
CA PHE A 377 -16.56 -7.33 -1.32
C PHE A 377 -17.55 -6.17 -1.24
N ASN A 378 -17.53 -5.50 -0.10
CA ASN A 378 -18.42 -4.40 0.22
C ASN A 378 -17.63 -3.30 0.93
N LEU A 379 -17.50 -2.15 0.26
CA LEU A 379 -16.78 -0.97 0.74
C LEU A 379 -17.27 -0.44 2.11
N LYS A 380 -18.51 -0.74 2.51
CA LYS A 380 -19.04 -0.32 3.81
C LYS A 380 -18.64 -1.26 4.96
N LYS A 381 -18.36 -2.52 4.64
CA LYS A 381 -18.05 -3.58 5.63
C LYS A 381 -16.56 -3.86 5.70
N HIS A 382 -15.91 -3.88 4.54
CA HIS A 382 -14.53 -4.33 4.37
C HIS A 382 -13.60 -3.13 4.22
N PRO A 383 -12.61 -2.97 5.11
CA PRO A 383 -11.58 -1.93 4.97
C PRO A 383 -10.81 -2.13 3.66
N GLN A 384 -10.69 -1.10 2.84
CA GLN A 384 -9.86 -1.22 1.64
C GLN A 384 -8.37 -1.32 2.02
N GLY A 385 -7.73 -2.37 1.54
CA GLY A 385 -6.29 -2.58 1.57
C GLY A 385 -5.64 -2.05 0.28
N THR A 386 -4.69 -2.81 -0.25
CA THR A 386 -4.00 -2.48 -1.51
C THR A 386 -4.42 -3.46 -2.58
N GLU A 387 -4.77 -2.96 -3.76
CA GLU A 387 -5.11 -3.79 -4.91
C GLU A 387 -3.89 -4.57 -5.39
N ILE A 388 -4.12 -5.76 -5.95
CA ILE A 388 -3.09 -6.55 -6.62
C ILE A 388 -3.49 -6.61 -8.09
N LYS A 389 -2.64 -6.08 -8.96
CA LYS A 389 -2.90 -5.98 -10.42
C LYS A 389 -2.57 -7.27 -11.14
N ALA A 390 -1.47 -7.92 -10.76
CA ALA A 390 -0.99 -9.12 -11.42
C ALA A 390 -0.12 -9.98 -10.49
N ILE A 391 -0.09 -11.29 -10.77
CA ILE A 391 0.85 -12.21 -10.17
C ILE A 391 2.05 -12.34 -11.11
N THR A 392 3.26 -12.46 -10.56
CA THR A 392 4.47 -12.55 -11.39
C THR A 392 5.21 -13.88 -11.16
N MET A 393 5.82 -14.41 -12.23
CA MET A 393 6.76 -15.54 -12.15
C MET A 393 8.12 -15.15 -11.59
N HIS A 394 8.44 -13.86 -11.60
CA HIS A 394 9.75 -13.38 -11.21
C HIS A 394 10.01 -13.67 -9.73
N GLN A 395 11.13 -14.33 -9.44
CA GLN A 395 11.52 -14.76 -8.08
C GLN A 395 10.51 -15.69 -7.39
N MET A 396 9.59 -16.33 -8.13
CA MET A 396 8.69 -17.32 -7.55
C MET A 396 9.46 -18.55 -7.09
N LYS A 397 9.13 -19.05 -5.88
CA LYS A 397 9.75 -20.25 -5.32
C LYS A 397 8.73 -21.11 -4.59
N VAL A 398 8.81 -22.42 -4.81
CA VAL A 398 8.11 -23.43 -4.01
C VAL A 398 9.16 -24.32 -3.36
N LEU A 399 9.18 -24.34 -2.03
CA LEU A 399 10.14 -25.11 -1.25
C LEU A 399 9.41 -26.28 -0.58
N THR A 400 9.89 -27.49 -0.87
CA THR A 400 9.52 -28.72 -0.18
C THR A 400 10.63 -29.09 0.82
N PRO A 401 10.45 -30.07 1.72
CA PRO A 401 11.53 -30.48 2.62
C PRO A 401 12.81 -30.96 1.89
N THR A 402 12.71 -31.38 0.64
CA THR A 402 13.83 -31.96 -0.13
C THR A 402 14.29 -31.10 -1.29
N GLU A 403 13.41 -30.28 -1.88
CA GLU A 403 13.64 -29.64 -3.16
C GLU A 403 13.13 -28.19 -3.16
N VAL A 404 13.75 -27.36 -3.99
CA VAL A 404 13.34 -25.98 -4.29
C VAL A 404 13.05 -25.90 -5.78
N SER A 405 11.83 -25.55 -6.12
CA SER A 405 11.38 -25.28 -7.47
C SER A 405 11.36 -23.77 -7.72
N THR A 406 12.04 -23.33 -8.78
CA THR A 406 12.05 -21.94 -9.26
C THR A 406 11.91 -21.92 -10.78
N GLU A 407 11.82 -20.71 -11.37
CA GLU A 407 11.82 -20.50 -12.84
C GLU A 407 13.02 -21.13 -13.57
N ALA A 408 14.14 -21.36 -12.87
CA ALA A 408 15.35 -21.97 -13.42
C ALA A 408 15.35 -23.51 -13.34
N GLY A 409 14.29 -24.10 -12.76
CA GLY A 409 14.12 -25.53 -12.55
C GLY A 409 14.19 -25.97 -11.08
N THR A 410 14.03 -27.27 -10.87
CA THR A 410 14.07 -27.89 -9.53
C THR A 410 15.48 -28.28 -9.12
N ARG A 411 15.88 -27.92 -7.90
CA ARG A 411 17.17 -28.27 -7.29
C ARG A 411 17.00 -28.75 -5.86
N PRO A 412 17.95 -29.52 -5.29
CA PRO A 412 17.87 -29.93 -3.89
C PRO A 412 17.88 -28.73 -2.94
N ARG A 413 17.07 -28.80 -1.88
CA ARG A 413 17.01 -27.77 -0.85
C ARG A 413 18.29 -27.80 -0.03
N VAL A 414 18.98 -26.67 -0.03
CA VAL A 414 20.15 -26.41 0.80
C VAL A 414 19.77 -25.30 1.76
N ASP A 415 20.16 -25.44 3.04
CA ASP A 415 20.00 -24.40 4.04
C ASP A 415 20.91 -23.21 3.69
N CYS A 416 20.43 -22.35 2.79
CA CYS A 416 21.11 -21.16 2.32
C CYS A 416 20.21 -19.94 2.59
N PRO A 417 20.68 -18.93 3.35
CA PRO A 417 19.92 -17.71 3.63
C PRO A 417 19.49 -16.95 2.37
N LEU A 418 20.27 -17.07 1.28
CA LEU A 418 19.98 -16.43 -0.02
C LEU A 418 18.78 -17.07 -0.73
N ASP A 419 18.43 -18.31 -0.38
CA ASP A 419 17.34 -19.03 -1.01
C ASP A 419 15.99 -18.80 -0.34
N GLY A 420 15.96 -18.06 0.78
CA GLY A 420 14.78 -17.83 1.61
C GLY A 420 14.64 -18.80 2.80
N GLY A 421 15.58 -19.73 2.98
CA GLY A 421 15.41 -20.84 3.91
C GLY A 421 15.71 -20.56 5.38
N THR A 422 15.03 -19.62 6.03
CA THR A 422 14.83 -19.79 7.49
C THR A 422 13.66 -20.75 7.64
N MET A 423 13.92 -22.06 7.61
CA MET A 423 12.90 -23.08 7.88
C MET A 423 12.13 -22.66 9.13
N LYS A 424 10.86 -22.29 8.95
CA LYS A 424 10.02 -21.94 10.09
C LYS A 424 9.89 -23.23 10.92
N PRO A 425 10.24 -23.21 12.22
CA PRO A 425 10.27 -24.42 13.02
C PRO A 425 8.88 -25.06 13.06
N GLY A 426 8.75 -26.25 12.48
CA GLY A 426 7.50 -27.00 12.37
C GLY A 426 6.78 -26.91 11.01
N PHE A 427 7.27 -26.12 10.06
CA PHE A 427 6.64 -25.93 8.74
C PHE A 427 7.65 -26.19 7.61
N PRO A 428 7.68 -27.41 7.04
CA PRO A 428 8.67 -27.79 6.04
C PRO A 428 8.34 -27.31 4.62
N TYR A 429 7.13 -26.82 4.36
CA TYR A 429 6.71 -26.31 3.05
C TYR A 429 6.61 -24.79 3.08
N GLU A 430 7.15 -24.12 2.06
CA GLU A 430 7.13 -22.65 1.93
C GLU A 430 6.86 -22.25 0.48
N CYS A 431 6.22 -21.10 0.29
CA CYS A 431 5.97 -20.49 -1.02
C CYS A 431 6.33 -19.01 -0.99
N TYR A 432 6.96 -18.54 -2.06
CA TYR A 432 7.32 -17.14 -2.27
C TYR A 432 6.74 -16.70 -3.60
N VAL A 433 5.90 -15.67 -3.58
CA VAL A 433 5.24 -15.13 -4.77
C VAL A 433 5.34 -13.62 -4.79
N LEU A 434 5.89 -13.07 -5.86
CA LEU A 434 5.94 -11.63 -6.08
C LEU A 434 4.64 -11.19 -6.79
N VAL A 435 3.96 -10.19 -6.23
CA VAL A 435 2.70 -9.65 -6.78
C VAL A 435 2.82 -8.15 -7.04
N ASP A 436 2.37 -7.73 -8.22
CA ASP A 436 2.32 -6.33 -8.67
C ASP A 436 1.10 -5.64 -8.04
N ILE A 437 1.32 -4.48 -7.43
CA ILE A 437 0.35 -3.74 -6.60
C ILE A 437 0.04 -2.35 -7.15
#